data_AF-A0A0Q7DJ29-F1
#
_entry.id   AF-A0A0Q7DJ29-F1
#
_cell.length_a   1.000
_cell.length_b   1.000
_cell.length_c   1.000
_cell.angle_alpha   90.00
_cell.angle_beta   90.00
_cell.angle_gamma   90.00
#
_symmetry.space_group_name_H-M   'P 1'
#
loop_
_entity.id
_entity.type
_entity.pdbx_description
1 polymer ?
#
loop_
_entity_poly.entity_id
_entity_poly.type
_entity_poly.pdbx_seq_one_letter_code
_entity_poly.pdbx_strand_id
1 'polypeptide(L)' 'MNHEPKMTDGRGPPHEDDAFREAVRKTAYFLWEQAGRPHGRHEDYYLRALDQHRRERQYDQWLEDGPDGD' A
#
# COMPACT_ATOMS: atom_id res chain seq x y z
N MET A 1 -38.53 12.86 -20.54
CA MET A 1 -38.01 11.72 -19.74
C MET A 1 -36.76 12.17 -19.00
N ASN A 2 -36.90 12.56 -17.73
CA ASN A 2 -35.75 12.73 -16.84
C ASN A 2 -35.22 11.33 -16.52
N HIS A 3 -34.06 10.96 -17.05
CA HIS A 3 -33.29 9.87 -16.45
C HIS A 3 -32.46 10.47 -15.32
N GLU A 4 -32.95 10.30 -14.09
CA GLU A 4 -32.17 10.51 -12.87
C GLU A 4 -30.87 9.68 -12.93
N PRO A 5 -29.73 10.20 -12.43
CA PRO A 5 -28.54 9.41 -12.22
C PRO A 5 -28.76 8.52 -10.99
N LYS A 6 -29.28 7.31 -11.21
CA LYS A 6 -29.34 6.28 -10.18
C LYS A 6 -28.16 5.32 -10.34
N MET A 7 -27.57 5.01 -9.19
CA MET A 7 -26.56 3.97 -8.93
C MET A 7 -25.12 4.49 -8.91
N THR A 8 -24.83 5.21 -7.83
CA THR A 8 -23.62 5.00 -7.04
C THR A 8 -23.45 3.51 -6.74
N ASP A 9 -22.70 2.76 -7.55
CA ASP A 9 -22.01 1.57 -7.03
C ASP A 9 -20.91 2.12 -6.10
N GLY A 10 -20.96 1.76 -4.83
CA GLY A 10 -20.06 2.22 -3.77
C GLY A 10 -18.62 1.74 -3.91
N ARG A 11 -18.11 1.64 -5.13
CA ARG A 11 -16.69 1.54 -5.44
C ARG A 11 -16.29 2.86 -6.07
N GLY A 12 -15.83 3.78 -5.22
CA GLY A 12 -14.87 4.78 -5.67
C GLY A 12 -13.72 4.10 -6.42
N PRO A 13 -12.89 4.85 -7.17
CA PRO A 13 -11.69 4.28 -7.80
C PRO A 13 -11.03 3.35 -6.77
N PRO A 14 -10.69 2.08 -7.12
CA PRO A 14 -10.14 1.13 -6.16
C PRO A 14 -9.07 1.88 -5.40
N HIS A 15 -9.32 2.16 -4.13
CA HIS A 15 -8.48 3.10 -3.41
C HIS A 15 -7.10 2.48 -3.50
N GLU A 16 -6.16 3.16 -4.16
CA GLU A 16 -4.81 2.61 -4.31
C GLU A 16 -4.24 2.25 -2.93
N ASP A 17 -4.75 2.90 -1.89
CA ASP A 17 -4.62 2.58 -0.48
C ASP A 17 -5.01 1.15 -0.08
N ASP A 18 -6.09 0.57 -0.60
CA ASP A 18 -6.50 -0.81 -0.29
C ASP A 18 -5.55 -1.83 -0.91
N ALA A 19 -5.17 -1.64 -2.17
CA ALA A 19 -4.17 -2.49 -2.83
C ALA A 19 -2.80 -2.37 -2.15
N PHE A 20 -2.41 -1.15 -1.76
CA PHE A 20 -1.20 -0.87 -0.97
C PHE A 20 -1.24 -1.57 0.39
N ARG A 21 -2.33 -1.45 1.14
CA ARG A 21 -2.48 -2.10 2.46
C ARG A 21 -2.46 -3.63 2.34
N GLU A 22 -3.02 -4.18 1.28
CA GLU A 22 -2.97 -5.62 1.00
C GLU A 22 -1.54 -6.06 0.68
N ALA A 23 -0.80 -5.31 -0.15
CA ALA A 23 0.59 -5.58 -0.46
C ALA A 23 1.48 -5.53 0.79
N VAL A 24 1.32 -4.51 1.63
CA VAL A 24 2.02 -4.38 2.93
C VAL A 24 1.74 -5.58 3.82
N ARG A 25 0.47 -6.02 3.94
CA ARG A 25 0.11 -7.20 4.75
C ARG A 25 0.77 -8.47 4.23
N LYS A 26 0.76 -8.70 2.91
CA LYS A 26 1.40 -9.88 2.29
C LYS A 26 2.90 -9.88 2.54
N THR A 27 3.58 -8.75 2.35
CA THR A 27 5.02 -8.59 2.62
C THR A 27 5.34 -8.83 4.09
N ALA A 28 4.55 -8.24 5.00
CA ALA A 28 4.73 -8.41 6.44
C ALA A 28 4.59 -9.88 6.87
N TYR A 29 3.56 -10.56 6.36
CA TYR A 29 3.33 -11.97 6.63
C TYR A 29 4.47 -12.85 6.11
N PHE A 30 4.96 -12.59 4.90
CA PHE A 30 6.08 -13.31 4.30
C PHE A 30 7.38 -13.13 5.11
N LEU A 31 7.70 -11.90 5.53
CA LEU A 31 8.86 -11.60 6.37
C LEU A 31 8.75 -12.27 7.75
N TRP A 32 7.55 -12.22 8.35
CA TRP A 32 7.29 -12.86 9.64
C TRP A 32 7.37 -14.39 9.57
N GLU A 33 6.88 -14.99 8.47
CA GLU A 33 6.97 -16.42 8.22
C GLU A 33 8.40 -16.88 8.00
N GLN A 34 9.20 -16.17 7.18
CA GLN A 34 10.62 -16.46 6.97
C GLN A 34 11.44 -16.37 8.27
N ALA A 35 11.08 -15.45 9.17
CA ALA A 35 11.74 -15.31 10.46
C ALA A 35 11.38 -16.41 11.47
N GLY A 36 10.55 -17.38 11.10
CA GLY A 36 10.12 -18.48 11.97
C GLY A 36 8.90 -18.14 12.84
N ARG A 37 8.10 -17.16 12.41
CA ARG A 37 6.86 -16.72 13.10
C ARG A 37 7.06 -16.41 14.59
N PRO A 38 8.02 -15.53 14.94
CA PRO A 38 8.21 -15.15 16.34
C PRO A 38 6.91 -14.56 16.92
N HIS A 39 6.43 -15.14 18.01
CA HIS A 39 5.20 -14.73 18.68
C HIS A 39 5.36 -13.31 19.23
N GLY A 40 4.35 -12.46 19.03
CA GLY A 40 4.36 -11.06 19.49
C GLY A 40 5.17 -10.08 18.64
N ARG A 41 5.87 -10.54 17.59
CA ARG A 41 6.67 -9.65 16.71
C ARG A 41 6.00 -9.33 15.38
N HIS A 42 4.83 -9.90 15.09
CA HIS A 42 4.12 -9.71 13.82
C HIS A 42 3.90 -8.23 13.45
N GLU A 43 3.65 -7.38 14.47
CA GLU A 43 3.41 -5.95 14.30
C GLU A 43 4.69 -5.20 13.88
N ASP A 44 5.86 -5.60 14.39
CA ASP A 44 7.17 -5.06 13.98
C ASP A 44 7.43 -5.32 12.49
N TYR A 45 7.12 -6.54 12.02
CA TYR A 45 7.23 -6.88 10.60
C TYR A 45 6.21 -6.14 9.73
N TYR A 46 5.01 -5.88 10.26
CA TYR A 46 4.01 -5.07 9.58
C TYR A 46 4.46 -3.62 9.42
N LEU A 47 4.99 -3.00 10.48
CA LEU A 47 5.53 -1.64 10.43
C LEU A 47 6.73 -1.53 9.47
N ARG A 48 7.63 -2.52 9.46
CA ARG A 48 8.74 -2.58 8.49
C ARG A 48 8.26 -2.66 7.05
N ALA A 49 7.29 -3.53 6.76
CA ALA A 49 6.72 -3.62 5.42
C ALA A 49 6.00 -2.33 5.01
N LEU A 50 5.31 -1.68 5.95
CA LEU A 50 4.64 -0.40 5.70
C LEU A 50 5.66 0.71 5.37
N ASP A 51 6.75 0.80 6.12
CA ASP A 51 7.82 1.77 5.85
C ASP A 51 8.48 1.52 4.49
N GLN A 52 8.72 0.25 4.15
CA GLN A 52 9.27 -0.15 2.84
C GLN A 52 8.39 0.35 1.69
N HIS A 53 7.09 0.03 1.72
CA HIS A 53 6.15 0.43 0.67
C HIS A 53 5.92 1.95 0.64
N ARG A 54 5.96 2.62 1.80
CA ARG A 54 5.88 4.09 1.87
C ARG A 54 7.10 4.75 1.23
N ARG A 55 8.30 4.21 1.48
CA ARG A 55 9.54 4.69 0.84
C ARG A 55 9.50 4.46 -0.65
N GLU A 56 9.09 3.28 -1.11
CA GLU A 56 8.97 2.99 -2.55
C GLU A 56 8.07 4.02 -3.24
N ARG A 57 6.91 4.37 -2.67
CA ARG A 57 6.04 5.44 -3.22
C ARG A 57 6.68 6.82 -3.21
N GLN A 58 7.46 7.14 -2.16
CA GLN A 58 8.18 8.42 -2.08
C GLN A 58 9.37 8.48 -3.06
N TYR A 59 10.06 7.36 -3.27
CA TYR A 59 11.14 7.24 -4.24
C TYR A 59 10.60 7.25 -5.67
N ASP A 60 9.49 6.59 -5.94
CA ASP A 60 8.81 6.62 -7.24
C ASP A 60 8.39 8.05 -7.60
N GLN A 61 7.83 8.78 -6.62
CA GLN A 61 7.52 10.20 -6.77
C GLN A 61 8.77 11.08 -6.92
N TRP A 62 9.85 10.78 -6.21
CA TRP A 62 11.13 11.49 -6.35
C TRP A 62 11.84 11.19 -7.67
N LEU A 63 11.66 9.99 -8.22
CA LEU A 63 12.23 9.54 -9.48
C LEU A 63 11.42 10.06 -10.68
N GLU A 64 10.09 10.19 -10.55
CA GLU A 64 9.22 10.86 -11.54
C GLU A 64 9.48 12.38 -11.61
N ASP A 65 9.73 13.04 -10.47
CA ASP A 65 10.07 14.48 -10.42
C ASP A 65 11.47 14.74 -11.01
N GLY A 66 12.35 13.73 -10.97
CA GLY A 66 13.71 13.76 -11.50
C GLY A 66 14.66 14.60 -10.64
N PRO A 67 15.87 14.14 -10.29
CA PRO A 67 16.86 14.97 -9.58
C PRO A 67 17.50 16.07 -10.44
N ASP A 68 17.00 16.36 -11.64
CA ASP A 68 17.65 17.24 -12.62
C ASP A 68 16.70 18.39 -13.01
N GLY A 69 16.65 19.39 -12.14
CA GLY A 69 16.29 20.76 -12.47
C GLY A 69 17.47 21.69 -12.14
N ASP A 70 18.62 21.47 -12.78
CA ASP A 70 19.76 22.40 -12.83
C ASP A 70 19.98 22.88 -14.27
#